data_AF-A0A3E0QYV8-F1
#
_entry.id   AF-A0A3E0QYV8-F1
#
_cell.length_a   1.000
_cell.length_b   1.000
_cell.length_c   1.000
_cell.angle_alpha   90.00
_cell.angle_beta   90.00
_cell.angle_gamma   90.00
#
_symmetry.space_group_name_H-M   'P 1'
#
loop_
_entity.id
_entity.type
_entity.pdbx_description
1 polymer ?
#
loop_
_entity_poly.entity_id
_entity_poly.type
_entity_poly.pdbx_seq_one_letter_code
_entity_poly.pdbx_strand_id
1 'polypeptide(L)'
;MQRITQFVPAYDLRDENKGIGACRCLMVLKGEKGAVHFVFLTGMFLESAMEHLYEVSYPWVGASGKFYYPNKPIGCDVGYHSSAPMYDGENPQEDPCEWLDGQACYCDGSGLLAQEYMEILLEKGSDAIWDLLEDYYQDTFNSQ
;
A
#
# COMPACT_ATOMS: atom_id res chain seq x y z
N MET A 1 -10.96 -17.31 -3.62
CA MET A 1 -10.10 -16.32 -2.95
C MET A 1 -10.99 -15.27 -2.30
N GLN A 2 -10.56 -14.70 -1.17
CA GLN A 2 -11.28 -13.68 -0.42
C GLN A 2 -10.71 -12.30 -0.78
N ARG A 3 -11.57 -11.38 -1.23
CA ARG A 3 -11.21 -9.97 -1.49
C ARG A 3 -11.51 -9.14 -0.25
N ILE A 4 -10.53 -8.41 0.26
CA ILE A 4 -10.62 -7.60 1.48
C ILE A 4 -10.19 -6.18 1.15
N THR A 5 -11.02 -5.19 1.46
CA THR A 5 -10.63 -3.78 1.40
C THR A 5 -10.65 -3.21 2.80
N GLN A 6 -9.53 -2.66 3.24
CA GLN A 6 -9.45 -1.89 4.48
C GLN A 6 -9.17 -0.42 4.17
N PHE A 7 -9.85 0.44 4.90
CA PHE A 7 -9.63 1.88 4.89
C PHE A 7 -9.17 2.32 6.27
N VAL A 8 -7.95 2.84 6.35
CA VAL A 8 -7.38 3.39 7.57
C VAL A 8 -7.44 4.90 7.45
N PRO A 9 -8.23 5.60 8.30
CA PRO A 9 -8.31 7.06 8.24
C PRO A 9 -6.96 7.70 8.56
N ALA A 10 -6.77 8.96 8.18
CA ALA A 10 -5.68 9.79 8.69
C ALA A 10 -5.94 10.14 10.16
N TYR A 11 -4.92 10.06 11.00
CA TYR A 11 -4.97 10.48 12.40
C TYR A 11 -3.60 11.00 12.83
N ASP A 12 -3.60 11.83 13.87
CA ASP A 12 -2.38 12.43 14.41
C ASP A 12 -1.70 11.44 15.35
N LEU A 13 -0.50 11.02 14.98
CA LEU A 13 0.32 10.06 15.74
C LEU A 13 1.59 10.68 16.32
N ARG A 14 1.68 12.02 16.35
CA ARG A 14 2.88 12.70 16.86
C ARG A 14 3.14 12.43 18.33
N ASP A 15 2.10 12.19 19.11
CA ASP A 15 2.21 11.78 20.52
C ASP A 15 2.85 10.38 20.68
N GLU A 16 2.86 9.57 19.63
CA GLU A 16 3.54 8.27 19.55
C GLU A 16 4.91 8.35 18.86
N ASN A 17 5.46 9.55 18.67
CA ASN A 17 6.71 9.80 17.93
C ASN A 17 6.65 9.32 16.46
N LYS A 18 5.47 9.38 15.84
CA LYS A 18 5.24 9.10 14.41
C LYS A 18 4.74 10.37 13.69
N GLY A 19 4.84 10.39 12.37
CA GLY A 19 4.32 11.50 11.56
C GLY A 19 2.80 11.47 11.38
N ILE A 20 2.27 12.44 10.64
CA ILE A 20 0.89 12.42 10.13
C ILE A 20 0.91 11.92 8.68
N GLY A 21 0.20 10.82 8.41
CA GLY A 21 0.02 10.27 7.06
C GLY A 21 -1.36 10.59 6.48
N ALA A 22 -1.51 10.39 5.17
CA ALA A 22 -2.82 10.39 4.53
C ALA A 22 -3.63 9.13 4.91
N CYS A 23 -4.93 9.13 4.62
CA CYS A 23 -5.76 7.93 4.69
C CYS A 23 -5.16 6.85 3.78
N ARG A 24 -5.00 5.65 4.33
CA ARG A 24 -4.42 4.49 3.66
C ARG A 24 -5.53 3.53 3.26
N CYS A 25 -5.50 3.10 2.01
CA CYS A 25 -6.31 2.00 1.52
C CYS A 25 -5.44 0.78 1.32
N LEU A 26 -6.00 -0.38 1.66
CA LEU A 26 -5.38 -1.67 1.49
C LEU A 26 -6.36 -2.60 0.78
N MET A 27 -5.95 -3.16 -0.34
CA MET A 27 -6.69 -4.19 -1.08
C MET A 27 -5.92 -5.50 -0.95
N VAL A 28 -6.49 -6.50 -0.29
CA VAL A 28 -5.87 -7.82 -0.06
C VAL A 28 -6.67 -8.89 -0.75
N LEU A 29 -5.99 -9.77 -1.47
CA LEU A 29 -6.55 -11.00 -2.02
C LEU A 29 -5.94 -12.18 -1.26
N LYS A 30 -6.74 -12.83 -0.42
CA LYS A 30 -6.34 -13.99 0.39
C LYS A 30 -6.77 -15.30 -0.28
N GLY A 31 -5.84 -16.23 -0.44
CA GLY A 31 -6.07 -17.58 -0.94
C GLY A 31 -5.51 -18.64 0.01
N GLU A 32 -5.54 -19.90 -0.40
CA GLU A 32 -5.12 -21.02 0.46
C GLU A 32 -3.61 -21.06 0.72
N LYS A 33 -2.80 -20.56 -0.23
CA LYS A 33 -1.33 -20.56 -0.14
C LYS A 33 -0.73 -19.31 0.52
N GLY A 34 -1.54 -18.30 0.81
CA GLY A 34 -1.07 -16.99 1.27
C GLY A 34 -2.01 -15.86 0.90
N ALA A 35 -1.50 -14.63 0.90
CA ALA A 35 -2.23 -13.45 0.45
C ALA A 35 -1.33 -12.55 -0.41
N VAL A 36 -1.94 -11.71 -1.24
CA VAL A 36 -1.26 -10.60 -1.92
C VAL A 36 -1.99 -9.30 -1.64
N HIS A 37 -1.28 -8.18 -1.71
CA HIS A 37 -1.86 -6.88 -1.40
C HIS A 37 -1.45 -5.79 -2.37
N PHE A 38 -2.26 -4.74 -2.37
CA PHE A 38 -1.95 -3.42 -2.90
C PHE A 38 -2.28 -2.37 -1.83
N VAL A 39 -1.27 -1.58 -1.44
CA VAL A 39 -1.37 -0.49 -0.47
C VAL A 39 -1.23 0.83 -1.22
N PHE A 40 -2.11 1.78 -0.95
CA PHE A 40 -1.96 3.15 -1.45
C PHE A 40 -2.44 4.19 -0.43
N LEU A 41 -1.84 5.38 -0.50
CA LEU A 41 -2.31 6.57 0.19
C LEU A 41 -3.26 7.33 -0.73
N THR A 42 -4.39 7.77 -0.18
CA THR A 42 -5.45 8.45 -0.95
C THR A 42 -5.18 9.92 -1.24
N GLY A 43 -4.20 10.52 -0.56
CA GLY A 43 -4.02 11.97 -0.54
C GLY A 43 -5.03 12.72 0.33
N MET A 44 -5.91 12.03 1.06
CA MET A 44 -6.76 12.66 2.08
C MET A 44 -5.99 12.75 3.40
N PHE A 45 -5.63 13.95 3.82
CA PHE A 45 -4.94 14.20 5.10
C PHE A 45 -5.87 14.91 6.10
N LEU A 46 -5.45 14.98 7.36
CA LEU A 46 -6.02 15.92 8.32
C LEU A 46 -5.83 17.36 7.84
N GLU A 47 -6.78 18.25 8.16
CA GLU A 47 -6.75 19.66 7.76
C GLU A 47 -5.45 20.35 8.19
N SER A 48 -5.02 20.16 9.44
CA SER A 48 -3.78 20.74 9.96
C SER A 48 -2.52 20.25 9.22
N ALA A 49 -2.53 19.00 8.76
CA ALA A 49 -1.43 18.46 7.95
C ALA A 49 -1.45 19.04 6.53
N MET A 50 -2.65 19.23 5.96
CA MET A 50 -2.81 19.89 4.66
C MET A 50 -2.34 21.33 4.69
N GLU A 51 -2.77 22.11 5.68
CA GLU A 51 -2.35 23.49 5.88
C GLU A 51 -0.82 23.57 5.94
N HIS A 52 -0.19 22.73 6.77
CA HIS A 52 1.26 22.66 6.87
C HIS A 52 1.92 22.30 5.52
N LEU A 53 1.42 21.29 4.81
CA LEU A 53 1.94 20.89 3.51
C LEU A 53 1.84 22.03 2.50
N TYR A 54 0.74 22.78 2.47
CA TYR A 54 0.62 23.95 1.60
C TYR A 54 1.61 25.05 1.99
N GLU A 55 1.71 25.40 3.28
CA GLU A 55 2.64 26.43 3.76
C GLU A 55 4.10 26.11 3.40
N VAL A 56 4.54 24.87 3.61
CA VAL A 56 5.94 24.48 3.33
C VAL A 56 6.20 24.23 1.84
N SER A 57 5.17 23.85 1.06
CA SER A 57 5.32 23.58 -0.37
C SER A 57 5.24 24.84 -1.23
N TYR A 58 4.49 25.86 -0.80
CA TYR A 58 4.27 27.09 -1.57
C TYR A 58 5.57 27.81 -2.02
N PRO A 59 6.62 27.92 -1.19
CA PRO A 59 7.89 28.52 -1.60
C PRO A 59 8.60 27.76 -2.74
N TRP A 60 8.40 26.44 -2.85
CA TRP A 60 9.07 25.58 -3.84
C TRP A 60 8.33 25.50 -5.19
N VAL A 61 7.03 25.79 -5.19
CA VAL A 61 6.21 25.83 -6.43
C VAL A 61 6.66 26.99 -7.33
N GLY A 62 7.04 28.13 -6.74
CA GLY A 62 7.54 29.29 -7.48
C GLY A 62 8.91 29.08 -8.16
N ALA A 63 9.75 28.19 -7.63
CA ALA A 63 11.11 27.96 -8.13
C ALA A 63 11.20 26.80 -9.16
N SER A 64 10.34 25.80 -9.05
CA SER A 64 10.38 24.60 -9.91
C SER A 64 9.40 24.63 -11.09
N GLY A 65 8.41 25.54 -11.05
CA GLY A 65 7.31 25.57 -12.03
C GLY A 65 6.40 24.33 -11.98
N LYS A 66 6.62 23.42 -11.03
CA LYS A 66 5.80 22.23 -10.81
C LYS A 66 4.92 22.44 -9.58
N PHE A 67 3.61 22.37 -9.79
CA PHE A 67 2.65 22.32 -8.70
C PHE A 67 2.80 20.98 -7.97
N TYR A 68 3.20 21.04 -6.70
CA TYR A 68 3.07 19.89 -5.81
C TYR A 68 1.59 19.75 -5.43
N TYR A 69 0.98 18.63 -5.80
CA TYR A 69 -0.39 18.29 -5.43
C TYR A 69 -0.33 17.33 -4.25
N PRO A 70 -0.32 17.83 -2.99
CA PRO A 70 -0.30 16.97 -1.81
C PRO A 70 -1.44 15.94 -1.82
N ASN A 71 -2.57 16.27 -2.46
CA ASN A 71 -3.76 15.41 -2.53
C ASN A 71 -3.69 14.32 -3.62
N LYS A 72 -2.55 14.12 -4.29
CA LYS A 72 -2.43 13.05 -5.28
C LYS A 72 -2.34 11.69 -4.56
N PRO A 73 -3.14 10.68 -4.93
CA PRO A 73 -2.95 9.32 -4.45
C PRO A 73 -1.58 8.76 -4.86
N ILE A 74 -1.00 7.92 -3.99
CA ILE A 74 0.34 7.34 -4.18
C ILE A 74 0.27 5.84 -3.90
N GLY A 75 0.75 5.03 -4.83
CA GLY A 75 0.98 3.61 -4.60
C GLY A 75 2.15 3.43 -3.64
N CYS A 76 1.93 2.68 -2.55
CA CYS A 76 2.95 2.47 -1.52
C CYS A 76 3.63 1.14 -1.67
N ASP A 77 2.85 0.07 -1.88
CA ASP A 77 3.38 -1.27 -1.94
C ASP A 77 2.45 -2.24 -2.67
N VAL A 78 3.02 -3.18 -3.41
CA VAL A 78 2.36 -4.39 -3.93
C VAL A 78 3.23 -5.55 -3.53
N GLY A 79 2.67 -6.52 -2.82
CA GLY A 79 3.46 -7.59 -2.24
C GLY A 79 2.65 -8.82 -1.89
N TYR A 80 3.31 -9.75 -1.21
CA TYR A 80 2.72 -11.02 -0.79
C TYR A 80 2.95 -11.30 0.69
N HIS A 81 2.15 -12.23 1.22
CA HIS A 81 2.29 -12.84 2.53
C HIS A 81 2.23 -14.36 2.35
N SER A 82 3.29 -15.05 2.75
CA SER A 82 3.45 -16.51 2.63
C SER A 82 3.74 -17.14 3.99
N SER A 83 3.22 -18.35 4.23
CA SER A 83 3.54 -19.14 5.42
C SER A 83 4.91 -19.83 5.35
N ALA A 84 5.58 -19.75 4.20
CA ALA A 84 6.88 -20.36 3.91
C ALA A 84 7.78 -19.37 3.13
N PRO A 85 9.11 -19.45 3.26
CA PRO A 85 10.00 -18.58 2.50
C PRO A 85 9.84 -18.84 1.00
N MET A 86 9.81 -17.76 0.22
CA MET A 86 9.68 -17.78 -1.24
C MET A 86 11.04 -17.77 -1.94
N TYR A 87 12.11 -17.40 -1.24
CA TYR A 87 13.48 -17.45 -1.73
C TYR A 87 14.49 -17.69 -0.59
N ASP A 88 15.69 -18.15 -0.97
CA ASP A 88 16.77 -18.44 -0.03
C ASP A 88 17.20 -17.17 0.74
N GLY A 89 17.19 -17.27 2.06
CA GLY A 89 17.59 -16.17 2.96
C GLY A 89 16.45 -15.24 3.38
N GLU A 90 15.22 -15.48 2.94
CA GLU A 90 14.05 -14.77 3.47
C GLU A 90 13.82 -15.16 4.94
N ASN A 91 13.72 -14.16 5.81
CA ASN A 91 13.41 -14.37 7.22
C ASN A 91 11.93 -14.05 7.49
N PRO A 92 11.28 -14.77 8.41
CA PRO A 92 9.92 -14.45 8.78
C PRO A 92 9.87 -13.10 9.51
N GLN A 93 8.75 -12.40 9.37
CA GLN A 93 8.39 -11.26 10.20
C GLN A 93 8.32 -11.68 11.67
N GLU A 94 8.69 -10.77 12.58
CA GLU A 94 8.65 -11.01 14.02
C GLU A 94 7.21 -11.10 14.55
N ASP A 95 6.33 -10.25 14.00
CA ASP A 95 4.94 -10.16 14.43
C ASP A 95 4.02 -11.16 13.70
N PRO A 96 3.00 -11.72 14.38
CA PRO A 96 1.97 -12.54 13.75
C PRO A 96 1.25 -11.79 12.62
N CYS A 97 1.11 -12.43 11.46
CA CYS A 97 0.46 -11.80 10.32
C CYS A 97 -1.06 -11.99 10.32
N GLU A 98 -1.81 -10.88 10.30
CA GLU A 98 -3.27 -10.91 10.23
C GLU A 98 -3.81 -11.58 8.95
N TRP A 99 -3.06 -11.50 7.85
CA TRP A 99 -3.45 -12.10 6.57
C TRP A 99 -3.27 -13.61 6.54
N LEU A 100 -2.43 -14.15 7.42
CA LEU A 100 -2.16 -15.58 7.58
C LEU A 100 -2.73 -16.13 8.89
N ASP A 101 -3.81 -15.53 9.41
CA ASP A 101 -4.51 -15.99 10.62
C ASP A 101 -3.59 -16.09 11.86
N GLY A 102 -2.64 -15.16 11.97
CA GLY A 102 -1.66 -15.10 13.06
C GLY A 102 -0.48 -16.05 12.93
N GLN A 103 -0.29 -16.67 11.76
CA GLN A 103 0.87 -17.53 11.50
C GLN A 103 2.14 -16.72 11.17
N ALA A 104 3.28 -17.43 11.17
CA ALA A 104 4.55 -16.90 10.69
C ALA A 104 4.40 -16.43 9.23
N CYS A 105 5.03 -15.29 8.91
CA CYS A 105 4.85 -14.63 7.63
C CYS A 105 6.18 -14.29 7.00
N TYR A 106 6.35 -14.74 5.77
CA TYR A 106 7.39 -14.32 4.85
C TYR A 106 6.73 -13.37 3.84
N CYS A 107 7.25 -12.16 3.73
CA CYS A 107 6.65 -11.14 2.88
C CYS A 107 7.72 -10.27 2.24
N ASP A 108 7.47 -9.93 0.98
CA ASP A 108 8.23 -8.94 0.22
C ASP A 108 7.25 -8.09 -0.61
N GLY A 109 7.72 -6.95 -1.10
CA GLY A 109 6.88 -5.98 -1.79
C GLY A 109 7.65 -5.02 -2.68
N SER A 110 6.92 -4.35 -3.57
CA SER A 110 7.46 -3.41 -4.55
C SER A 110 6.65 -2.12 -4.61
N GLY A 111 7.26 -1.04 -4.13
CA GLY A 111 6.71 0.31 -4.29
C GLY A 111 6.72 0.81 -5.74
N LEU A 112 7.62 0.30 -6.59
CA LEU A 112 7.64 0.65 -8.02
C LEU A 112 6.42 0.08 -8.73
N LEU A 113 6.12 -1.20 -8.50
CA LEU A 113 4.92 -1.84 -9.03
C LEU A 113 3.64 -1.21 -8.49
N ALA A 114 3.66 -0.79 -7.22
CA ALA A 114 2.53 -0.09 -6.61
C ALA A 114 2.14 1.20 -7.33
N GLN A 115 3.11 1.92 -7.89
CA GLN A 115 2.80 3.13 -8.65
C GLN A 115 2.08 2.81 -9.97
N GLU A 116 2.43 1.71 -10.63
CA GLU A 116 1.72 1.23 -11.83
C GLU A 116 0.28 0.81 -11.49
N TYR A 117 0.10 0.09 -10.38
CA TYR A 117 -1.23 -0.29 -9.88
C TYR A 117 -2.06 0.94 -9.53
N MET A 118 -1.46 1.97 -8.95
CA MET A 118 -2.16 3.23 -8.65
C MET A 118 -2.66 3.92 -9.92
N GLU A 119 -1.87 3.94 -10.99
CA GLU A 119 -2.29 4.52 -12.28
C GLU A 119 -3.47 3.76 -12.88
N ILE A 120 -3.42 2.42 -12.83
CA ILE A 120 -4.51 1.56 -13.30
C ILE A 120 -5.78 1.75 -12.45
N LEU A 121 -5.65 1.88 -11.13
CA LEU A 121 -6.78 2.13 -10.24
C LEU A 121 -7.48 3.45 -10.61
N LEU A 122 -6.71 4.51 -10.88
CA LEU A 122 -7.27 5.81 -11.25
C LEU A 122 -7.94 5.80 -12.62
N GLU A 123 -7.42 5.04 -13.58
CA GLU A 123 -7.96 4.97 -14.94
C GLU A 123 -9.16 4.00 -15.06
N LYS A 124 -9.06 2.83 -14.41
CA LYS A 124 -9.94 1.68 -14.65
C LYS A 124 -10.76 1.23 -13.43
N GLY A 125 -10.49 1.80 -12.26
CA GLY A 125 -11.22 1.49 -11.03
C GLY A 125 -10.75 0.20 -10.35
N SER A 126 -11.42 -0.15 -9.24
CA SER A 126 -11.00 -1.23 -8.34
C SER A 126 -11.08 -2.63 -8.93
N ASP A 127 -11.99 -2.87 -9.88
CA ASP A 127 -12.16 -4.20 -10.49
C ASP A 127 -10.90 -4.61 -11.25
N ALA A 128 -10.27 -3.66 -11.96
CA ALA A 128 -8.99 -3.89 -12.64
C ALA A 128 -7.86 -4.24 -11.65
N ILE A 129 -7.88 -3.69 -10.44
CA ILE A 129 -6.90 -4.03 -9.40
C ILE A 129 -7.12 -5.44 -8.87
N TRP A 130 -8.36 -5.88 -8.75
CA TRP A 130 -8.64 -7.25 -8.35
C TRP A 130 -8.13 -8.26 -9.37
N ASP A 131 -8.31 -7.98 -10.66
CA ASP A 131 -7.79 -8.83 -11.73
C ASP A 131 -6.25 -8.89 -11.66
N LEU A 132 -5.58 -7.75 -11.47
CA LEU A 132 -4.12 -7.70 -11.29
C LEU A 132 -3.64 -8.47 -10.05
N LEU A 133 -4.34 -8.35 -8.92
CA LEU A 133 -4.00 -9.11 -7.71
C LEU A 133 -4.24 -10.61 -7.90
N GLU A 134 -5.24 -11.01 -8.68
CA GLU A 134 -5.45 -12.42 -9.03
C GLU A 134 -4.29 -12.95 -9.87
N ASP A 135 -3.88 -12.23 -10.91
CA ASP A 135 -2.71 -12.56 -11.73
C ASP A 135 -1.44 -12.63 -10.89
N TYR A 136 -1.18 -11.61 -10.07
CA TYR A 136 -0.01 -11.55 -9.18
C TYR A 136 -0.01 -12.70 -8.17
N TYR A 137 -1.18 -13.10 -7.65
CA TYR A 137 -1.31 -14.28 -6.79
C TYR A 137 -0.95 -15.57 -7.52
N GLN A 138 -1.42 -15.75 -8.77
CA GLN A 138 -1.06 -16.92 -9.57
C GLN A 138 0.44 -16.97 -9.81
N ASP A 139 1.02 -15.84 -10.24
CA ASP A 139 2.46 -15.75 -10.53
C ASP A 139 3.30 -16.05 -9.29
N THR A 140 2.87 -15.53 -8.13
CA THR A 140 3.60 -15.71 -6.85
C THR A 140 3.51 -17.15 -6.34
N PHE A 141 2.32 -17.75 -6.31
CA PHE A 141 2.07 -19.00 -5.56
C PHE A 141 1.90 -20.26 -6.42
N ASN A 142 1.70 -20.12 -7.74
CA ASN A 142 1.47 -21.24 -8.65
C ASN A 142 2.57 -21.44 -9.70
N SER A 143 3.55 -20.54 -9.77
CA SER A 143 4.72 -20.70 -10.64
C SER A 143 5.86 -21.54 -10.05
N GLN A 144 5.68 -22.10 -8.83
CA GLN A 144 6.65 -22.95 -8.14
C GLN A 144 6.30 -24.44 -8.26
#